data_AF-A0A968IK93-F1
#
_entry.id   AF-A0A968IK93-F1
#
_cell.length_a   1.000
_cell.length_b   1.000
_cell.length_c   1.000
_cell.angle_alpha   90.00
_cell.angle_beta   90.00
_cell.angle_gamma   90.00
#
_symmetry.space_group_name_H-M   'P 1'
#
loop_
_entity.id
_entity.type
_entity.pdbx_description
1 polymer ?
#
loop_
_entity_poly.entity_id
_entity_poly.type
_entity_poly.pdbx_seq_one_letter_code
_entity_poly.pdbx_strand_id
1 'polypeptide(L)'
;MFKFGWILTVYLCLSFALFLITSYTIAAWIIYLFLLPPFYGVVLRGCWVWIWKNRTLTAKIKYWIWGIVLVLQIATILASPGNCFGVKQGAQCYSNLQILLSDVPRTGPSNSPHWKQVEDAFLGLLAAYGVALVVGLLRTSIAKSINTKE
;
A
#
# COMPACT_ATOMS: atom_id res chain seq x y z
N MET A 1 3.01 14.49 -18.88
CA MET A 1 2.46 13.38 -18.05
C MET A 1 3.39 12.17 -17.86
N PHE A 2 4.35 11.91 -18.75
CA PHE A 2 5.28 10.75 -18.62
C PHE A 2 6.08 10.69 -17.30
N LYS A 3 6.59 11.83 -16.80
CA LYS A 3 7.29 11.89 -15.50
C LYS A 3 6.43 11.33 -14.36
N PHE A 4 5.13 11.63 -14.36
CA PHE A 4 4.19 11.11 -13.37
C PHE A 4 4.02 9.59 -13.46
N GLY A 5 3.91 9.02 -14.66
CA GLY A 5 3.81 7.57 -14.86
C GLY A 5 5.01 6.81 -14.31
N TRP A 6 6.22 7.34 -14.52
CA TRP A 6 7.44 6.78 -13.95
C TRP A 6 7.48 6.88 -12.42
N ILE A 7 7.15 8.05 -11.85
CA ILE A 7 7.08 8.23 -10.39
C ILE A 7 6.09 7.25 -9.78
N LEU A 8 4.90 7.10 -10.37
CA LEU A 8 3.90 6.14 -9.91
C LEU A 8 4.42 4.69 -10.00
N THR A 9 5.06 4.34 -11.11
CA THR A 9 5.63 3.00 -11.31
C THR A 9 6.65 2.67 -10.22
N VAL A 10 7.60 3.59 -9.98
CA VAL A 10 8.60 3.45 -8.91
C VAL A 10 7.93 3.35 -7.54
N TYR A 11 6.93 4.19 -7.28
CA TYR A 11 6.16 4.15 -6.04
C TYR A 11 5.50 2.79 -5.82
N LEU A 12 4.82 2.22 -6.82
CA LEU A 12 4.15 0.92 -6.67
C LEU A 12 5.15 -0.23 -6.47
N CYS A 13 6.29 -0.21 -7.18
CA CYS A 13 7.36 -1.19 -6.96
C CYS A 13 7.94 -1.10 -5.54
N LEU A 14 8.24 0.11 -5.06
CA LEU A 14 8.76 0.31 -3.70
C LEU A 14 7.70 -0.03 -2.65
N SER A 15 6.45 0.34 -2.87
CA SER A 15 5.32 -0.01 -2.00
C SER A 15 5.18 -1.52 -1.87
N PHE A 16 5.24 -2.25 -2.99
CA PHE A 16 5.19 -3.70 -3.00
C PHE A 16 6.37 -4.33 -2.22
N ALA A 17 7.59 -3.87 -2.47
CA ALA A 17 8.77 -4.33 -1.74
C ALA A 17 8.67 -4.06 -0.23
N LEU A 18 8.17 -2.89 0.16
CA LEU A 18 7.95 -2.54 1.56
C LEU A 18 6.94 -3.46 2.24
N PHE A 19 5.80 -3.75 1.58
CA PHE A 19 4.82 -4.71 2.10
C PHE A 19 5.46 -6.08 2.32
N LEU A 20 6.24 -6.59 1.35
CA LEU A 20 6.92 -7.88 1.50
C LEU A 20 7.95 -7.90 2.64
N ILE A 21 8.83 -6.89 2.72
CA ILE A 21 9.92 -6.84 3.72
C ILE A 21 9.36 -6.69 5.14
N THR A 22 8.23 -6.00 5.29
CA THR A 22 7.61 -5.74 6.60
C THR A 22 6.70 -6.87 7.06
N SER A 23 6.42 -7.87 6.21
CA SER A 23 5.67 -9.06 6.63
C SER A 23 6.62 -10.21 6.91
N TYR A 24 6.57 -10.71 8.14
CA TYR A 24 7.43 -11.81 8.59
C TYR A 24 6.70 -13.17 8.59
N THR A 25 5.57 -13.24 7.88
CA THR A 25 4.67 -14.40 7.91
C THR A 25 4.34 -14.86 6.49
N ILE A 26 4.35 -16.18 6.28
CA ILE A 26 4.02 -16.79 4.97
C ILE A 26 2.61 -16.40 4.52
N ALA A 27 1.66 -16.28 5.47
CA ALA A 27 0.29 -15.87 5.17
C ALA A 27 0.20 -14.46 4.57
N ALA A 28 0.89 -13.47 5.15
CA ALA A 28 0.91 -12.13 4.56
C ALA A 28 1.63 -12.10 3.21
N TRP A 29 2.70 -12.89 3.03
CA TRP A 29 3.36 -13.01 1.74
C TRP A 29 2.43 -13.53 0.66
N ILE A 30 1.61 -14.55 0.97
CA ILE A 30 0.59 -15.06 0.05
C ILE A 30 -0.42 -13.96 -0.28
N ILE A 31 -0.98 -13.28 0.72
CA ILE A 31 -1.94 -12.19 0.48
C ILE A 31 -1.33 -11.12 -0.41
N TYR A 32 -0.10 -10.69 -0.13
CA TYR A 32 0.56 -9.67 -0.92
C TYR A 32 0.89 -10.15 -2.33
N LEU A 33 1.49 -11.33 -2.52
CA LEU A 33 1.85 -11.84 -3.85
C LEU A 33 0.64 -12.08 -4.76
N PHE A 34 -0.48 -12.53 -4.19
CA PHE A 34 -1.67 -12.84 -4.98
C PHE A 34 -2.64 -11.66 -5.12
N LEU A 35 -2.62 -10.67 -4.23
CA LEU A 35 -3.54 -9.53 -4.28
C LEU A 35 -2.89 -8.25 -4.82
N LEU A 36 -1.69 -7.89 -4.34
CA LEU A 36 -1.07 -6.60 -4.69
C LEU A 36 -0.55 -6.54 -6.13
N PRO A 37 0.22 -7.52 -6.67
CA PRO A 37 0.68 -7.50 -8.05
C PRO A 37 -0.43 -7.40 -9.10
N PRO A 38 -1.50 -8.22 -9.07
CA PRO A 38 -2.56 -8.05 -10.06
C PRO A 38 -3.26 -6.70 -9.91
N PHE A 39 -3.51 -6.24 -8.69
CA PHE A 39 -4.10 -4.93 -8.43
C PHE A 39 -3.22 -3.78 -8.96
N TYR A 40 -1.94 -3.74 -8.59
CA TYR A 40 -0.97 -2.76 -9.08
C TYR A 40 -0.79 -2.84 -10.59
N GLY A 41 -0.81 -4.04 -11.17
CA GLY A 41 -0.75 -4.24 -12.62
C GLY A 41 -1.93 -3.58 -13.35
N VAL A 42 -3.16 -3.76 -12.85
CA VAL A 42 -4.36 -3.11 -13.41
C VAL A 42 -4.26 -1.59 -13.28
N VAL A 43 -3.90 -1.10 -12.09
CA VAL A 43 -3.73 0.34 -11.81
C VAL A 43 -2.70 0.97 -12.74
N LEU A 44 -1.52 0.34 -12.86
CA LEU A 44 -0.41 0.82 -13.66
C LEU A 44 -0.75 0.80 -15.15
N ARG A 45 -1.33 -0.30 -15.64
CA ARG A 45 -1.78 -0.40 -17.04
C ARG A 45 -2.81 0.67 -17.38
N GLY A 46 -3.81 0.88 -16.52
CA GLY A 46 -4.81 1.93 -16.68
C GLY A 46 -4.19 3.33 -16.72
N CYS A 47 -3.26 3.61 -15.81
CA CYS A 47 -2.54 4.88 -15.75
C CYS A 47 -1.71 5.13 -17.02
N TRP A 48 -0.97 4.13 -17.51
CA TRP A 48 -0.16 4.27 -18.72
C TRP A 48 -1.01 4.49 -19.98
N VAL A 49 -2.15 3.79 -20.12
CA VAL A 49 -3.10 4.05 -21.22
C VAL A 49 -3.62 5.49 -21.16
N TRP A 50 -3.94 5.99 -19.97
CA TRP A 50 -4.40 7.36 -19.77
C TRP A 50 -3.33 8.41 -20.06
N ILE A 51 -2.08 8.17 -19.62
CA ILE A 51 -0.92 9.02 -19.92
C ILE A 51 -0.66 9.06 -21.42
N TRP A 52 -0.74 7.92 -22.09
CA TRP A 52 -0.49 7.83 -23.53
C TRP A 52 -1.48 8.69 -24.33
N LYS A 53 -2.77 8.63 -23.98
CA LYS A 53 -3.82 9.46 -24.59
C LYS A 53 -3.63 10.96 -24.34
N ASN A 54 -2.96 11.34 -23.25
CA ASN A 54 -2.84 12.73 -22.79
C ASN A 54 -1.39 13.24 -22.75
N ARG A 55 -0.52 12.73 -23.64
CA ARG A 55 0.94 12.93 -23.59
C ARG A 55 1.41 14.38 -23.44
N THR A 56 0.70 15.34 -24.04
CA THR A 56 1.06 16.76 -24.10
C THR A 56 0.66 17.56 -22.86
N LEU A 57 -0.10 16.95 -21.95
CA LEU A 57 -0.64 17.64 -20.78
C LEU A 57 0.25 17.42 -19.55
N THR A 58 0.06 18.24 -18.52
CA THR A 58 0.76 18.15 -17.24
C THR A 58 -0.17 17.65 -16.15
N ALA A 59 0.34 16.76 -15.29
CA ALA A 59 -0.42 16.22 -14.17
C ALA A 59 -0.36 17.20 -13.00
N LYS A 60 -1.53 17.55 -12.44
CA LYS A 60 -1.65 18.29 -11.18
C LYS A 60 -2.02 17.33 -10.07
N ILE A 61 -1.05 17.08 -9.20
CA ILE A 61 -1.17 16.17 -8.07
C ILE A 61 -1.82 16.91 -6.90
N LYS A 62 -2.88 16.34 -6.33
CA LYS A 62 -3.47 16.82 -5.08
C LYS A 62 -2.74 16.15 -3.90
N TYR A 63 -1.73 16.83 -3.36
CA TYR A 63 -0.85 16.28 -2.34
C TYR A 63 -1.59 15.74 -1.11
N TRP A 64 -2.69 16.37 -0.68
CA TRP A 64 -3.44 15.88 0.49
C TRP A 64 -4.03 14.48 0.28
N ILE A 65 -4.48 14.14 -0.94
CA ILE A 65 -5.02 12.80 -1.25
C ILE A 65 -3.91 11.77 -1.22
N TRP A 66 -2.75 12.12 -1.79
CA TRP A 66 -1.57 11.27 -1.74
C TRP A 66 -1.02 11.12 -0.31
N GLY A 67 -1.18 12.14 0.53
CA GLY A 67 -0.94 12.04 1.97
C GLY A 67 -1.78 10.93 2.62
N ILE A 68 -3.07 10.84 2.28
CA ILE A 68 -3.95 9.77 2.77
C ILE A 68 -3.49 8.39 2.27
N VAL A 69 -3.10 8.28 1.00
CA VAL A 69 -2.55 7.03 0.44
C VAL A 69 -1.34 6.56 1.25
N LEU A 70 -0.41 7.47 1.55
CA LEU A 70 0.79 7.16 2.34
C LEU A 70 0.46 6.80 3.79
N VAL A 71 -0.46 7.53 4.44
CA VAL A 71 -0.91 7.22 5.80
C VAL A 71 -1.55 5.83 5.86
N LEU A 72 -2.43 5.50 4.90
CA LEU A 72 -3.05 4.18 4.82
C LEU A 72 -2.04 3.08 4.54
N GLN A 73 -1.02 3.34 3.73
CA GLN A 73 0.07 2.39 3.50
C GLN A 73 0.81 2.07 4.81
N ILE A 74 1.19 3.10 5.58
CA ILE A 74 1.86 2.94 6.87
C ILE A 74 0.95 2.20 7.85
N ALA A 75 -0.32 2.60 7.96
CA ALA A 75 -1.29 1.95 8.84
C ALA A 75 -1.46 0.46 8.47
N THR A 76 -1.52 0.13 7.19
CA THR A 76 -1.62 -1.25 6.71
C THR A 76 -0.36 -2.05 7.08
N ILE A 77 0.83 -1.47 6.93
CA ILE A 77 2.09 -2.11 7.33
C ILE A 77 2.11 -2.39 8.83
N LEU A 78 1.66 -1.43 9.65
CA LEU A 78 1.59 -1.56 11.10
C LEU A 78 0.58 -2.61 11.55
N ALA A 79 -0.59 -2.68 10.90
CA ALA A 79 -1.61 -3.68 11.17
C ALA A 79 -1.27 -5.07 10.60
N SER A 80 -0.32 -5.15 9.66
CA SER A 80 0.03 -6.42 9.01
C SER A 80 0.62 -7.43 10.00
N PRO A 81 0.41 -8.74 9.76
CA PRO A 81 0.83 -9.78 10.69
C PRO A 81 2.35 -9.94 10.69
N GLY A 82 2.96 -9.66 11.84
CA GLY A 82 4.40 -9.70 12.07
C GLY A 82 4.89 -10.94 12.82
N ASN A 83 4.09 -11.59 13.66
CA ASN A 83 4.45 -12.88 14.26
C ASN A 83 3.24 -13.81 14.34
N CYS A 84 3.32 -14.94 13.64
CA CYS A 84 2.32 -16.01 13.63
C CYS A 84 2.87 -17.33 14.21
N PHE A 85 3.80 -17.30 15.17
CA PHE A 85 4.41 -18.51 15.71
C PHE A 85 3.37 -19.44 16.36
N GLY A 86 3.38 -20.73 15.98
CA GLY A 86 2.46 -21.75 16.51
C GLY A 86 1.00 -21.61 16.06
N VAL A 87 0.70 -20.66 15.16
CA VAL A 87 -0.65 -20.35 14.70
C VAL A 87 -1.13 -21.43 13.73
N LYS A 88 -2.21 -22.13 14.09
CA LYS A 88 -3.00 -22.96 13.17
C LYS A 88 -3.77 -22.05 12.20
N GLN A 89 -4.06 -22.50 10.98
CA GLN A 89 -4.84 -21.73 10.01
C GLN A 89 -6.09 -21.13 10.67
N GLY A 90 -6.23 -19.80 10.63
CA GLY A 90 -7.37 -19.05 11.19
C GLY A 90 -7.17 -18.47 12.59
N ALA A 91 -6.04 -18.70 13.28
CA ALA A 91 -5.74 -18.02 14.53
C ALA A 91 -5.08 -16.64 14.31
N GLN A 92 -5.24 -15.75 15.29
CA GLN A 92 -4.77 -14.36 15.24
C GLN A 92 -3.24 -14.30 15.35
N CYS A 93 -2.65 -13.37 14.60
CA CYS A 93 -1.21 -13.11 14.59
C CYS A 93 -0.93 -11.74 15.16
N TYR A 94 0.17 -11.61 15.89
CA TYR A 94 0.61 -10.32 16.40
C TYR A 94 0.92 -9.38 15.24
N SER A 95 0.31 -8.19 15.30
CA SER A 95 0.58 -7.12 14.33
C SER A 95 2.00 -6.55 14.50
N ASN A 96 2.56 -5.98 13.43
CA ASN A 96 3.83 -5.24 13.50
C ASN A 96 3.79 -4.10 14.51
N LEU A 97 2.63 -3.45 14.68
CA LEU A 97 2.44 -2.39 15.66
C LEU A 97 2.65 -2.92 17.08
N GLN A 98 2.08 -4.08 17.38
CA GLN A 98 2.21 -4.71 18.68
C GLN A 98 3.64 -5.17 18.95
N ILE A 99 4.35 -5.67 17.93
CA ILE A 99 5.78 -6.01 18.04
C ILE A 99 6.64 -4.76 18.29
N LEU A 100 6.23 -3.61 17.75
CA LEU A 100 6.98 -2.36 17.91
C LEU A 100 6.75 -1.71 19.29
N LEU A 101 5.53 -1.82 19.83
CA LEU A 101 5.09 -1.11 21.04
C LEU A 101 5.00 -1.99 22.28
N SER A 102 5.23 -3.29 22.16
CA SER A 102 5.18 -4.24 23.28
C SER A 102 6.32 -5.24 23.17
N ASP A 103 6.62 -5.94 24.27
CA ASP A 103 7.69 -6.95 24.34
C ASP A 103 7.31 -8.27 23.63
N VAL A 104 6.67 -8.18 22.46
CA VAL A 104 6.35 -9.33 21.62
C VAL A 104 7.54 -9.59 20.69
N PRO A 105 8.17 -10.77 20.74
CA PRO A 105 9.28 -11.09 19.85
C PRO A 105 8.80 -11.19 18.40
N ARG A 106 9.67 -10.84 17.45
CA ARG A 106 9.40 -10.98 16.00
C ARG A 106 9.22 -12.44 15.56
N THR A 107 9.81 -13.38 16.30
CA THR A 107 9.72 -14.82 16.04
C THR A 107 9.69 -15.56 17.36
N GLY A 108 9.03 -16.72 17.40
CA GLY A 108 8.88 -17.52 18.61
C GLY A 108 7.60 -17.20 19.39
N PRO A 109 7.36 -17.95 20.48
CA PRO A 109 6.11 -17.88 21.25
C PRO A 109 6.05 -16.59 22.08
N SER A 110 4.83 -16.11 22.31
CA SER A 110 4.54 -15.01 23.22
C SER A 110 3.18 -15.21 23.87
N ASN A 111 3.07 -14.86 25.15
CA ASN A 111 1.83 -14.92 25.93
C ASN A 111 1.17 -13.53 26.08
N SER A 112 1.67 -12.53 25.35
CA SER A 112 1.11 -11.17 25.40
C SER A 112 -0.33 -11.14 24.87
N PRO A 113 -1.21 -10.30 25.42
CA PRO A 113 -2.58 -10.22 24.94
C PRO A 113 -2.64 -9.65 23.51
N HIS A 114 -3.36 -10.32 22.61
CA HIS A 114 -3.53 -9.89 21.23
C HIS A 114 -4.30 -8.57 21.08
N TRP A 115 -3.83 -7.68 20.21
CA TRP A 115 -4.51 -6.44 19.87
C TRP A 115 -5.50 -6.67 18.72
N LYS A 116 -6.54 -7.46 19.00
CA LYS A 116 -7.52 -7.94 18.00
C LYS A 116 -8.05 -6.84 17.08
N GLN A 117 -8.35 -5.68 17.64
CA GLN A 117 -8.86 -4.53 16.86
C GLN A 117 -7.90 -4.10 15.74
N VAL A 118 -6.58 -4.15 16.00
CA VAL A 118 -5.56 -3.78 15.01
C VAL A 118 -5.33 -4.92 14.03
N GLU A 119 -5.26 -6.15 14.53
CA GLU A 119 -5.02 -7.36 13.74
C GLU A 119 -6.16 -7.62 12.74
N ASP A 120 -7.41 -7.52 13.18
CA ASP A 120 -8.59 -7.75 12.35
C ASP A 120 -8.81 -6.60 11.34
N ALA A 121 -8.27 -5.41 11.61
CA ALA A 121 -8.35 -4.25 10.71
C ALA A 121 -7.46 -4.36 9.47
N PHE A 122 -6.50 -5.30 9.44
CA PHE A 122 -5.50 -5.41 8.38
C PHE A 122 -6.11 -5.46 6.97
N LEU A 123 -7.06 -6.38 6.73
CA LEU A 123 -7.69 -6.52 5.40
C LEU A 123 -8.51 -5.28 5.04
N GLY A 124 -9.17 -4.66 6.02
CA GLY A 124 -9.91 -3.41 5.83
C GLY A 124 -8.99 -2.26 5.44
N LEU A 125 -7.84 -2.12 6.11
CA LEU A 125 -6.82 -1.12 5.81
C LEU A 125 -6.19 -1.35 4.44
N LEU A 126 -5.91 -2.61 4.07
CA LEU A 126 -5.38 -2.97 2.75
C LEU A 126 -6.37 -2.62 1.63
N ALA A 127 -7.67 -2.90 1.83
CA ALA A 127 -8.71 -2.51 0.88
C ALA A 127 -8.86 -0.99 0.80
N ALA A 128 -8.88 -0.30 1.94
CA ALA A 128 -8.96 1.16 2.00
C ALA A 128 -7.76 1.82 1.31
N TYR A 129 -6.55 1.29 1.50
CA TYR A 129 -5.34 1.71 0.78
C TYR A 129 -5.52 1.56 -0.74
N GLY A 130 -6.03 0.42 -1.21
CA GLY A 130 -6.32 0.19 -2.63
C GLY A 130 -7.32 1.20 -3.19
N VAL A 131 -8.43 1.46 -2.49
CA VAL A 131 -9.42 2.47 -2.89
C VAL A 131 -8.80 3.86 -2.92
N ALA A 132 -8.05 4.24 -1.88
CA ALA A 132 -7.38 5.54 -1.81
C ALA A 132 -6.40 5.74 -2.96
N LEU A 133 -5.65 4.70 -3.35
CA LEU A 133 -4.75 4.74 -4.50
C LEU A 133 -5.49 5.03 -5.81
N VAL A 134 -6.60 4.31 -6.06
CA VAL A 134 -7.44 4.54 -7.24
C VAL A 134 -8.02 5.95 -7.24
N VAL A 135 -8.55 6.40 -6.09
CA VAL A 135 -9.09 7.76 -5.95
C VAL A 135 -7.99 8.82 -6.16
N GLY A 136 -6.80 8.60 -5.62
CA GLY A 136 -5.64 9.48 -5.81
C GLY A 136 -5.27 9.65 -7.28
N LEU A 137 -5.34 8.56 -8.05
CA LEU A 137 -5.13 8.60 -9.50
C LEU A 137 -6.25 9.34 -10.22
N LEU A 138 -7.52 9.02 -9.95
CA LEU A 138 -8.67 9.67 -10.59
C LEU A 138 -8.77 11.16 -10.26
N ARG A 139 -8.31 11.58 -9.08
CA ARG A 139 -8.31 12.97 -8.64
C ARG A 139 -7.05 13.74 -9.06
N THR A 140 -6.09 13.07 -9.68
CA THR A 140 -4.95 13.74 -10.32
C THR A 140 -5.47 14.41 -11.58
N SER A 141 -5.76 15.71 -11.46
CA SER A 141 -6.32 16.49 -12.57
C SER A 141 -5.27 16.76 -13.65
N ILE A 142 -5.74 16.91 -14.89
CA ILE A 142 -4.90 17.29 -16.01
C ILE A 142 -4.99 18.80 -16.21
N ALA A 143 -3.86 19.48 -16.35
CA ALA A 143 -3.80 20.87 -16.78
C ALA A 143 -3.07 20.99 -18.13
N LYS A 144 -3.50 21.94 -18.95
CA LYS A 144 -2.77 22.31 -20.16
C LYS A 144 -1.49 23.01 -19.74
N SER A 145 -0.35 22.54 -20.22
CA SER A 145 0.91 23.26 -20.07
C SER A 145 0.82 24.53 -20.90
N ILE A 146 0.55 25.67 -20.28
CA ILE A 146 0.66 26.96 -20.97
C ILE A 146 2.16 27.23 -21.05
N ASN A 147 2.76 26.83 -22.17
CA ASN A 147 4.08 27.34 -22.54
C ASN A 147 3.87 28.78 -23.00
N THR A 148 3.87 29.73 -22.06
CA THR A 148 4.15 31.13 -22.39
C THR A 148 5.65 31.20 -22.68
N LYS A 149 6.01 31.06 -23.94
CA LYS A 149 7.30 31.54 -24.44
C LYS A 149 7.06 32.99 -24.86
N GLU A 150 7.53 33.93 -24.07
CA GLU A 150 7.94 35.25 -24.54
C GLU A 150 9.45 35.21 -24.80
#